data_AF-A0A665UB59-F1
#
_entry.id   AF-A0A665UB59-F1
#
_cell.length_a   1.000
_cell.length_b   1.000
_cell.length_c   1.000
_cell.angle_alpha   90.00
_cell.angle_beta   90.00
_cell.angle_gamma   90.00
#
_symmetry.space_group_name_H-M   'P 1'
#
loop_
_entity.id
_entity.type
_entity.pdbx_description
1 polymer ?
#
loop_
_entity_poly.entity_id
_entity_poly.type
_entity_poly.pdbx_seq_one_letter_code
_entity_poly.pdbx_strand_id
1 'polypeptide(L)' 'IFQSINIAGTNCQPCRQGWIHFQGKCYLFYKKSYPWMTWQQSQNYCKDEDADLVVVDSLQEQVNRLDHHDATFHL' A
#
# COMPACT_ATOMS: atom_id res chain seq x y z
N ILE A 1 -13.54 9.24 3.71
CA ILE A 1 -14.71 8.54 3.14
C ILE A 1 -14.69 8.83 1.65
N PHE A 2 -13.91 8.08 0.87
CA PHE A 2 -14.00 8.20 -0.59
C PHE A 2 -15.29 7.51 -1.01
N GLN A 3 -16.30 8.30 -1.34
CA GLN A 3 -17.59 7.81 -1.74
C GLN A 3 -17.50 7.19 -3.13
N SER A 4 -18.10 6.02 -3.28
CA SER A 4 -18.34 5.35 -4.56
C SER A 4 -19.31 6.20 -5.40
N ILE A 5 -18.78 7.09 -6.24
CA ILE A 5 -19.59 7.80 -7.23
C ILE A 5 -19.94 6.81 -8.34
N ASN A 6 -21.21 6.40 -8.40
CA ASN A 6 -21.77 5.66 -9.53
C ASN A 6 -21.87 6.58 -10.75
N ILE A 7 -20.80 6.63 -11.56
CA ILE A 7 -20.89 7.12 -12.94
C ILE A 7 -21.11 5.88 -13.80
N ALA A 8 -22.27 5.83 -14.48
CA ALA A 8 -22.70 4.74 -15.33
C ALA A 8 -21.58 4.33 -16.31
N GLY A 9 -20.95 3.18 -16.05
CA GLY A 9 -19.96 2.55 -16.94
C GLY A 9 -18.51 2.53 -16.47
N THR A 10 -18.13 3.17 -15.36
CA THR A 10 -16.75 3.08 -14.84
C THR A 10 -16.68 2.17 -13.62
N ASN A 11 -16.00 1.03 -13.74
CA ASN A 11 -15.63 0.20 -12.59
C ASN A 11 -14.74 1.02 -11.64
N CYS A 12 -15.30 1.59 -10.56
CA CYS A 12 -14.52 2.24 -9.52
C CYS A 12 -13.58 1.21 -8.89
N GLN A 13 -12.30 1.30 -9.23
CA GLN A 13 -11.29 0.52 -8.52
C GLN A 13 -11.10 1.17 -7.14
N PRO A 14 -11.17 0.40 -6.04
CA PRO A 14 -11.08 0.95 -4.70
C PRO A 14 -9.70 1.55 -4.40
N CYS A 15 -8.67 1.17 -5.15
CA CYS A 15 -7.32 1.68 -5.05
C CYS A 15 -6.75 2.04 -6.43
N ARG A 16 -5.68 2.84 -6.45
CA ARG A 16 -4.92 3.15 -7.67
C ARG A 16 -4.33 1.85 -8.27
N GLN A 17 -4.07 1.88 -9.58
CA GLN A 17 -3.43 0.77 -10.29
C GLN A 17 -2.13 0.35 -9.58
N GLY A 18 -1.98 -0.95 -9.29
CA GLY A 18 -0.78 -1.50 -8.62
C GLY A 18 -0.81 -1.44 -7.09
N TRP A 19 -1.85 -0.86 -6.49
CA TRP A 19 -2.08 -0.86 -5.05
C TRP A 19 -3.00 -2.00 -4.65
N ILE A 20 -2.75 -2.58 -3.48
CA ILE A 20 -3.53 -3.68 -2.92
C ILE A 20 -4.58 -3.10 -1.96
N HIS A 21 -5.85 -3.44 -2.20
CA HIS A 21 -6.93 -3.08 -1.28
C HIS A 21 -7.05 -4.12 -0.17
N PHE A 22 -6.93 -3.68 1.09
CA PHE A 22 -7.16 -4.53 2.25
C PHE A 22 -7.81 -3.74 3.38
N GLN A 23 -8.93 -4.25 3.92
CA GLN A 23 -9.68 -3.63 5.03
C GLN A 23 -9.97 -2.13 4.87
N GLY A 24 -10.32 -1.68 3.67
CA GLY A 24 -10.66 -0.28 3.40
C GLY A 24 -9.44 0.65 3.28
N LYS A 25 -8.22 0.11 3.31
CA LYS A 25 -6.97 0.80 3.05
C LYS A 25 -6.34 0.32 1.75
N CYS A 26 -5.50 1.17 1.16
CA CYS A 26 -4.73 0.86 -0.04
C CYS A 26 -3.25 0.81 0.30
N TYR A 27 -2.56 -0.24 -0.15
CA TYR A 27 -1.16 -0.50 0.16
C TYR A 27 -0.32 -0.62 -1.11
N LEU A 28 0.88 -0.07 -1.06
CA LEU A 28 1.88 -0.23 -2.12
C LEU A 28 3.12 -0.90 -1.54
N PHE A 29 3.49 -2.04 -2.12
CA PHE A 29 4.73 -2.74 -1.78
C PHE A 29 5.69 -2.69 -2.95
N TYR A 30 6.87 -2.12 -2.73
CA TYR A 30 7.93 -2.10 -3.72
C TYR A 30 8.54 -3.48 -3.87
N LYS A 31 8.74 -3.90 -5.13
CA LYS A 31 9.53 -5.08 -5.45
C LYS A 31 11.01 -4.77 -5.25
N LYS A 32 11.81 -5.80 -4.94
CA LYS A 32 13.27 -5.74 -4.71
C LYS A 32 14.08 -5.02 -5.80
N SER A 33 13.51 -4.78 -6.98
CA SER A 33 14.13 -4.07 -8.09
C SER A 33 14.16 -2.54 -7.93
N TYR A 34 13.45 -1.97 -6.94
CA TYR A 34 13.54 -0.55 -6.63
C TYR A 34 14.79 -0.24 -5.79
N PRO A 35 15.43 0.92 -5.97
CA PRO A 35 16.57 1.32 -5.16
C PRO A 35 16.16 1.37 -3.69
N TRP A 36 17.00 0.83 -2.81
CA TRP A 36 16.82 0.95 -1.38
C TRP A 36 16.85 2.42 -0.97
N MET A 37 15.82 2.84 -0.24
CA MET A 37 15.69 4.19 0.29
C MET A 37 15.95 4.17 1.79
N THR A 38 16.60 5.23 2.29
CA THR A 38 16.61 5.49 3.73
C THR A 38 15.18 5.73 4.22
N TRP A 39 14.94 5.56 5.52
CA TRP A 39 13.60 5.77 6.10
C TRP A 39 13.00 7.14 5.72
N GLN A 40 13.81 8.20 5.77
CA GLN A 40 13.38 9.56 5.43
C GLN A 40 13.06 9.70 3.94
N GLN A 41 13.85 9.10 3.05
CA GLN A 41 13.57 9.08 1.62
C GLN A 41 12.27 8.35 1.31
N SER A 42 12.04 7.19 1.94
CA SER A 42 10.78 6.46 1.80
C SER A 42 9.59 7.26 2.29
N GLN A 43 9.74 8.01 3.40
CA GLN A 43 8.68 8.88 3.92
C GLN A 43 8.35 10.02 2.96
N ASN A 44 9.37 10.71 2.45
CA ASN A 44 9.18 11.79 1.48
C ASN A 44 8.52 11.25 0.20
N TYR A 45 8.99 10.10 -0.28
CA TYR A 45 8.42 9.44 -1.44
C TYR A 45 6.92 9.14 -1.25
N CYS A 46 6.51 8.57 -0.12
CA CYS A 46 5.09 8.30 0.15
C CYS A 46 4.27 9.59 0.12
N LYS A 47 4.78 10.68 0.72
CA LYS A 47 4.10 11.97 0.73
C LYS A 47 3.94 12.56 -0.66
N ASP A 48 4.96 12.42 -1.52
CA ASP A 48 4.90 12.87 -2.92
C ASP A 48 3.83 12.11 -3.74
N GLU A 49 3.46 10.90 -3.31
CA GLU A 49 2.40 10.08 -3.91
C GLU A 49 1.02 10.27 -3.24
N ASP A 50 0.85 11.29 -2.39
CA ASP A 50 -0.35 11.51 -1.55
C ASP A 50 -0.67 10.30 -0.65
N ALA A 51 0.37 9.72 -0.04
CA ALA A 51 0.29 8.58 0.86
C ALA A 51 1.24 8.74 2.07
N ASP A 52 1.21 7.76 2.97
CA ASP A 52 2.08 7.70 4.14
C ASP A 52 2.78 6.34 4.22
N LEU A 53 3.89 6.30 4.97
CA LEU A 53 4.53 5.03 5.33
C LEU A 53 3.54 4.17 6.11
N VAL A 54 3.49 2.88 5.76
CA VAL A 54 2.56 1.94 6.38
C VAL A 54 2.81 1.82 7.89
N VAL A 55 1.74 2.00 8.66
CA VAL A 55 1.69 1.70 10.09
C VAL A 55 0.82 0.46 10.25
N VAL A 56 1.41 -0.59 10.83
CA VAL A 56 0.70 -1.85 11.07
C VAL A 56 -0.12 -1.72 12.35
N ASP A 57 -1.44 -1.66 12.22
CA ASP A 57 -2.36 -1.45 13.35
C ASP A 57 -3.00 -2.73 13.87
N SER A 58 -2.76 -3.86 13.22
CA SER A 58 -3.32 -5.16 13.62
C SER A 58 -2.42 -6.34 13.27
N LEU A 59 -2.54 -7.42 14.04
CA LEU A 59 -1.87 -8.69 13.73
C LEU A 59 -2.31 -9.24 12.37
N GLN A 60 -3.57 -9.00 11.98
CA GLN A 60 -4.10 -9.43 10.69
C GLN A 60 -3.38 -8.72 9.53
N GLU A 61 -3.12 -7.43 9.67
CA GLU A 61 -2.31 -6.67 8.69
C GLU A 61 -0.87 -7.17 8.64
N GLN A 62 -0.27 -7.50 9.79
CA GLN A 62 1.07 -8.08 9.85
C GLN A 62 1.14 -9.44 9.14
N VAL A 63 0.15 -10.31 9.35
CA VAL A 63 0.08 -11.65 8.75
C VAL A 63 -0.21 -11.59 7.26
N ASN A 64 -1.07 -10.66 6.81
CA ASN A 64 -1.41 -10.52 5.39
C ASN A 64 -0.27 -9.98 4.52
N ARG A 65 0.79 -9.44 5.13
CA ARG A 65 2.05 -9.12 4.44
C ARG A 65 2.75 -10.37 3.88
N LEU A 66 2.36 -11.57 4.30
CA LEU A 66 2.98 -12.84 3.91
C LEU A 66 2.45 -13.43 2.60
N ASP A 67 1.36 -12.90 2.02
CA ASP A 67 0.78 -13.42 0.78
C ASP A 67 1.38 -12.80 -0.50
N HIS A 68 2.14 -11.71 -0.36
CA HIS A 68 2.84 -11.03 -1.46
C HIS A 68 4.35 -11.33 -1.41
N HIS A 69 4.68 -12.62 -1.52
CA HIS A 69 5.95 -13.19 -1.96
C HIS A 69 7.25 -12.40 -1.64
N ASP A 70 7.99 -12.91 -0.64
CA ASP A 70 9.44 -12.71 -0.43
C ASP A 70 9.90 -11.57 0.51
N ALA A 71 9.08 -11.19 1.49
CA ALA A 71 9.49 -10.28 2.57
C ALA A 71 10.19 -11.06 3.70
N THR A 72 11.52 -11.11 3.61
CA THR A 72 12.40 -11.57 4.69
C THR A 72 12.16 -10.74 5.95
N PHE A 73 11.62 -11.35 7.01
CA PHE A 73 11.66 -10.80 8.36
C PHE A 73 13.12 -10.65 8.78
N HIS A 74 13.57 -9.42 9.04
CA HIS A 74 14.65 -9.21 10.00
C HIS A 74 14.05 -8.42 11.16
N LEU A 75 14.11 -9.03 12.35
CA LEU A 75 13.84 -8.40 13.64
C LEU A 75 14.83 -7.25 13.87
#